data_AF-A0A136MZP2-F1
#
_entry.id   AF-A0A136MZP2-F1
#
_cell.length_a   1.000
_cell.length_b   1.000
_cell.length_c   1.000
_cell.angle_alpha   90.00
_cell.angle_beta   90.00
_cell.angle_gamma   90.00
#
_symmetry.space_group_name_H-M   'P 1'
#
loop_
_entity.id
_entity.type
_entity.pdbx_description
1 polymer ?
#
loop_
_entity_poly.entity_id
_entity_poly.type
_entity_poly.pdbx_seq_one_letter_code
_entity_poly.pdbx_strand_id
1 'polypeptide(L)'
;MTKRRNALNWFSAFDGKNCFVHTGDWELFSDIDSKYPIAYQVVENVISSLMELNIQKIPNEFLHHPSIGCMNDFCKDKQQILLKLKTADICSACSNEILRKGINYHIIVQVLNIFEGIREEFLFKKYLYQNQKPSKLVISRDYKITLPDLNNLEIRLTPLFKTLYLFFLNHPKGVKLKDLVDFSDELTETYKTLSRKVNKKKAEENIRDLVNPFSNSFSEKKAKINRIIINLLGKELSSAYIIDGNPGDVFKINISKKHIDNQLNM
;
A
#
# COMPACT_ATOMS: atom_id res chain seq x y z
N MET A 1 11.86 -15.24 12.11
CA MET A 1 11.26 -14.31 11.11
C MET A 1 12.10 -14.31 9.84
N THR A 2 11.48 -14.26 8.65
CA THR A 2 12.22 -14.22 7.37
C THR A 2 11.39 -13.67 6.20
N LYS A 3 12.08 -13.08 5.20
CA LYS A 3 11.45 -12.68 3.93
C LYS A 3 11.31 -13.83 2.93
N ARG A 4 11.99 -14.96 3.16
CA ARG A 4 11.94 -16.14 2.28
C ARG A 4 10.57 -16.82 2.38
N ARG A 5 9.95 -17.09 1.22
CA ARG A 5 8.71 -17.89 1.15
C ARG A 5 9.00 -19.36 1.44
N ASN A 6 8.05 -20.06 2.05
CA ASN A 6 8.10 -21.51 2.23
C ASN A 6 7.29 -22.23 1.13
N ALA A 7 7.55 -23.53 0.95
CA ALA A 7 6.92 -24.35 -0.08
C ALA A 7 5.39 -24.50 0.09
N LEU A 8 4.89 -24.32 1.31
CA LEU A 8 3.46 -24.43 1.65
C LEU A 8 2.72 -23.09 1.55
N ASN A 9 3.42 -22.01 1.21
CA ASN A 9 2.91 -20.65 1.15
C ASN A 9 2.27 -20.14 2.47
N TRP A 10 2.68 -20.69 3.61
CA TRP A 10 2.20 -20.26 4.92
C TRP A 10 2.81 -18.91 5.31
N PHE A 11 2.02 -17.98 5.83
CA PHE A 11 2.57 -16.69 6.31
C PHE A 11 3.09 -16.81 7.75
N SER A 12 2.62 -17.78 8.53
CA SER A 12 3.22 -18.14 9.82
C SER A 12 2.92 -19.61 10.17
N ALA A 13 3.71 -20.18 11.06
CA ALA A 13 3.46 -21.47 11.71
C ALA A 13 4.44 -21.72 12.86
N PHE A 14 4.18 -22.78 13.63
CA PHE A 14 5.06 -23.26 14.69
C PHE A 14 5.36 -24.75 14.53
N ASP A 15 6.49 -25.18 15.08
CA ASP A 15 6.91 -26.58 15.24
C ASP A 15 7.49 -26.74 16.64
N GLY A 16 6.72 -27.36 17.53
CA GLY A 16 6.96 -27.30 18.97
C GLY A 16 7.05 -25.84 19.43
N LYS A 17 8.20 -25.45 19.98
CA LYS A 17 8.48 -24.07 20.43
C LYS A 17 9.13 -23.18 19.36
N ASN A 18 9.47 -23.73 18.20
CA ASN A 18 10.07 -22.98 17.11
C ASN A 18 8.97 -22.33 16.27
N CYS A 19 9.08 -21.04 15.99
CA CYS A 19 8.08 -20.30 15.21
C CYS A 19 8.68 -19.68 13.96
N PHE A 20 7.96 -19.78 12.85
CA PHE A 20 8.23 -19.12 11.59
C PHE A 20 7.17 -18.04 11.35
N VAL A 21 7.62 -16.85 10.93
CA VAL A 21 6.75 -15.76 10.47
C VAL A 21 7.37 -15.15 9.22
N HIS A 22 6.59 -15.06 8.14
CA HIS A 22 6.95 -14.44 6.87
C HIS A 22 6.78 -12.92 6.96
N THR A 23 7.84 -12.18 6.62
CA THR A 23 7.87 -10.71 6.76
C THR A 23 7.91 -9.97 5.43
N GLY A 24 7.82 -10.66 4.30
CA GLY A 24 7.88 -10.06 2.96
C GLY A 24 6.52 -9.93 2.29
N ASP A 25 6.47 -9.17 1.21
CA ASP A 25 5.35 -9.09 0.26
C ASP A 25 4.01 -8.62 0.84
N TRP A 26 3.95 -8.14 2.08
CA TRP A 26 2.71 -7.69 2.72
C TRP A 26 2.07 -6.52 1.96
N GLU A 27 2.90 -5.64 1.42
CA GLU A 27 2.55 -4.50 0.59
C GLU A 27 1.87 -4.86 -0.74
N LEU A 28 1.96 -6.12 -1.20
CA LEU A 28 1.27 -6.57 -2.40
C LEU A 28 -0.19 -6.97 -2.14
N PHE A 29 -0.53 -7.24 -0.89
CA PHE A 29 -1.85 -7.78 -0.50
C PHE A 29 -2.64 -6.82 0.38
N SER A 30 -1.97 -5.88 1.04
CA SER A 30 -2.60 -4.93 1.95
C SER A 30 -1.83 -3.60 2.00
N ASP A 31 -2.57 -2.50 2.09
CA ASP A 31 -2.02 -1.15 2.33
C ASP A 31 -1.60 -0.91 3.77
N ILE A 32 -1.68 -1.94 4.62
CA ILE A 32 -1.37 -1.84 6.04
C ILE A 32 0.13 -2.01 6.24
N ASP A 33 0.67 -1.22 7.16
CA ASP A 33 2.04 -1.39 7.63
C ASP A 33 2.24 -2.82 8.14
N SER A 34 3.16 -3.54 7.50
CA SER A 34 3.37 -4.97 7.73
C SER A 34 3.77 -5.28 9.16
N LYS A 35 4.25 -4.29 9.93
CA LYS A 35 4.56 -4.46 11.35
C LYS A 35 3.37 -4.98 12.17
N TYR A 36 2.14 -4.56 11.86
CA TYR A 36 0.94 -4.96 12.61
C TYR A 36 0.63 -6.45 12.45
N PRO A 37 0.41 -6.97 11.22
CA PRO A 37 0.18 -8.39 11.05
C PRO A 37 1.39 -9.23 11.46
N ILE A 38 2.62 -8.77 11.23
CA ILE A 38 3.83 -9.52 11.66
C ILE A 38 3.87 -9.66 13.19
N ALA A 39 3.67 -8.57 13.94
CA ALA A 39 3.64 -8.60 15.39
C ALA A 39 2.50 -9.48 15.92
N TYR A 40 1.31 -9.37 15.32
CA TYR A 40 0.16 -10.21 15.67
C TYR A 40 0.50 -11.70 15.48
N GLN A 41 1.08 -12.06 14.33
CA GLN A 41 1.46 -13.45 14.04
C GLN A 41 2.53 -13.99 15.01
N VAL A 42 3.47 -13.16 15.45
CA VAL A 42 4.45 -13.57 16.47
C VAL A 42 3.75 -13.96 17.78
N VAL A 43 2.83 -13.12 18.25
CA VAL A 43 2.12 -13.34 19.51
C VAL A 43 1.14 -14.51 19.41
N GLU A 44 0.43 -14.62 18.29
CA GLU A 44 -0.46 -15.75 17.98
C GLU A 44 0.27 -17.09 18.06
N ASN A 45 1.43 -17.21 17.42
CA ASN A 45 2.19 -18.47 17.42
C ASN A 45 2.66 -18.89 18.82
N VAL A 46 2.82 -17.95 19.78
CA VAL A 46 3.13 -18.30 21.17
C VAL A 46 1.97 -19.08 21.80
N ILE A 47 0.74 -18.58 21.71
CA ILE A 47 -0.42 -19.28 22.26
C ILE A 47 -0.71 -20.56 21.46
N SER A 48 -0.67 -20.51 20.13
CA SER A 48 -0.92 -21.70 19.29
C SER A 48 0.06 -22.84 19.55
N SER A 49 1.33 -22.50 19.82
CA SER A 49 2.36 -23.45 20.26
C SER A 49 2.04 -24.05 21.64
N LEU A 50 1.67 -23.21 22.61
CA LEU A 50 1.31 -23.66 23.97
C LEU A 50 0.00 -24.48 24.00
N MET A 51 -0.92 -24.21 23.08
CA MET A 51 -2.13 -25.01 22.86
C MET A 51 -1.83 -26.35 22.17
N GLU A 52 -0.65 -26.51 21.57
CA GLU A 52 -0.28 -27.66 20.74
C GLU A 52 -1.30 -27.90 19.60
N LEU A 53 -1.71 -26.82 18.92
CA LEU A 53 -2.72 -26.91 17.87
C LEU A 53 -2.29 -27.88 16.76
N ASN A 54 -3.24 -28.69 16.29
CA ASN A 54 -3.00 -29.55 15.14
C ASN A 54 -3.05 -28.74 13.84
N ILE A 55 -1.89 -28.25 13.40
CA ILE A 55 -1.77 -27.50 12.14
C ILE A 55 -1.67 -28.39 10.89
N GLN A 56 -1.64 -29.72 11.05
CA GLN A 56 -1.58 -30.67 9.93
C GLN A 56 -2.97 -31.00 9.37
N LYS A 57 -4.03 -30.80 10.15
CA LYS A 57 -5.42 -31.05 9.75
C LYS A 57 -6.21 -29.74 9.76
N ILE A 58 -6.54 -29.23 8.58
CA ILE A 58 -7.16 -27.91 8.39
C ILE A 58 -8.45 -28.06 7.56
N PRO A 59 -9.60 -27.51 8.01
CA PRO A 59 -9.84 -26.91 9.33
C PRO A 59 -9.96 -27.96 10.43
N ASN A 60 -9.93 -27.50 11.68
CA ASN A 60 -10.29 -28.31 12.84
C ASN A 60 -11.03 -27.43 13.87
N GLU A 61 -11.44 -28.03 15.01
CA GLU A 61 -12.22 -27.38 16.07
C GLU A 61 -11.59 -26.08 16.60
N PHE A 62 -10.27 -25.94 16.49
CA PHE A 62 -9.51 -24.81 16.99
C PHE A 62 -8.71 -24.09 15.90
N LEU A 63 -8.94 -24.39 14.62
CA LEU A 63 -8.34 -23.73 13.47
C LEU A 63 -9.41 -23.45 12.43
N HIS A 64 -9.90 -22.21 12.41
CA HIS A 64 -11.18 -21.85 11.78
C HIS A 64 -11.03 -21.60 10.28
N HIS A 65 -11.92 -22.22 9.51
CA HIS A 65 -12.16 -21.91 8.11
C HIS A 65 -13.66 -22.09 7.81
N PRO A 66 -14.41 -21.03 7.44
CA PRO A 66 -13.94 -19.66 7.17
C PRO A 66 -13.45 -18.92 8.43
N SER A 67 -12.78 -17.78 8.23
CA SER A 67 -12.28 -16.92 9.31
C SER A 67 -13.44 -16.23 10.02
N ILE A 68 -13.44 -16.23 11.36
CA ILE A 68 -14.52 -15.67 12.20
C ILE A 68 -14.08 -14.46 13.04
N GLY A 69 -12.82 -14.06 12.92
CA GLY A 69 -12.17 -13.03 13.75
C GLY A 69 -11.47 -13.59 14.98
N CYS A 70 -11.28 -14.90 15.08
CA CYS A 70 -10.53 -15.50 16.17
C CYS A 70 -9.02 -15.44 15.90
N MET A 71 -8.19 -15.40 16.95
CA MET A 71 -6.74 -15.57 16.84
C MET A 71 -6.33 -16.85 16.10
N ASN A 72 -7.17 -17.89 16.09
CA ASN A 72 -6.89 -19.13 15.36
C ASN A 72 -7.64 -19.23 14.02
N ASP A 73 -7.98 -18.12 13.40
CA ASP A 73 -8.42 -18.15 12.01
C ASP A 73 -7.26 -18.58 11.09
N PHE A 74 -7.52 -19.55 10.21
CA PHE A 74 -6.51 -20.08 9.27
C PHE A 74 -6.02 -19.02 8.26
N CYS A 75 -6.89 -18.09 7.86
CA CYS A 75 -6.58 -17.00 6.94
C CYS A 75 -5.82 -17.44 5.68
N LYS A 76 -6.47 -18.17 4.76
CA LYS A 76 -5.85 -18.71 3.53
C LYS A 76 -5.09 -17.64 2.71
N ASP A 77 -5.61 -16.41 2.69
CA ASP A 77 -5.02 -15.26 2.03
C ASP A 77 -4.64 -14.16 3.04
N LYS A 78 -3.57 -13.41 2.79
CA LYS A 78 -3.07 -12.36 3.71
C LYS A 78 -4.11 -11.26 4.01
N GLN A 79 -5.08 -11.03 3.12
CA GLN A 79 -6.18 -10.08 3.36
C GLN A 79 -7.17 -10.54 4.44
N GLN A 80 -7.22 -11.84 4.74
CA GLN A 80 -8.14 -12.37 5.76
C GLN A 80 -7.65 -12.04 7.18
N ILE A 81 -6.35 -11.82 7.36
CA ILE A 81 -5.73 -11.43 8.65
C ILE A 81 -6.28 -10.09 9.17
N LEU A 82 -6.83 -9.27 8.27
CA LEU A 82 -7.45 -8.00 8.64
C LEU A 82 -8.63 -8.18 9.57
N LEU A 83 -9.33 -9.32 9.49
CA LEU A 83 -10.41 -9.61 10.42
C LEU A 83 -9.87 -9.79 11.83
N LYS A 84 -8.83 -10.64 12.00
CA LYS A 84 -8.13 -10.88 13.27
C LYS A 84 -7.57 -9.60 13.88
N LEU A 85 -6.96 -8.74 13.05
CA LEU A 85 -6.43 -7.44 13.51
C LEU A 85 -7.52 -6.49 13.98
N LYS A 86 -8.76 -6.57 13.45
CA LYS A 86 -9.87 -5.70 13.85
C LYS A 86 -10.59 -6.19 15.09
N THR A 87 -10.65 -7.50 15.28
CA THR A 87 -11.37 -8.14 16.39
C THR A 87 -10.46 -8.34 17.61
N ALA A 88 -9.18 -8.66 17.41
CA ALA A 88 -8.23 -9.02 18.46
C ALA A 88 -8.75 -10.07 19.44
N ASP A 89 -9.58 -10.98 18.95
CA ASP A 89 -10.43 -11.83 19.79
C ASP A 89 -9.96 -13.29 19.83
N ILE A 90 -10.30 -13.99 20.91
CA ILE A 90 -10.14 -15.43 21.06
C ILE A 90 -11.53 -16.02 21.31
N CYS A 91 -12.07 -16.72 20.32
CA CYS A 91 -13.41 -17.30 20.43
C CYS A 91 -13.54 -18.22 21.66
N SER A 92 -14.76 -18.44 22.12
CA SER A 92 -15.04 -19.27 23.31
C SER A 92 -14.44 -20.68 23.21
N ALA A 93 -14.50 -21.31 22.04
CA ALA A 93 -13.91 -22.63 21.82
C ALA A 93 -12.39 -22.65 22.07
N CYS A 94 -11.67 -21.67 21.51
CA CYS A 94 -10.22 -21.57 21.69
C CYS A 94 -9.84 -21.16 23.11
N SER A 95 -10.61 -20.24 23.72
CA SER A 95 -10.42 -19.84 25.11
C SER A 95 -10.59 -21.02 26.07
N ASN A 96 -11.61 -21.85 25.86
CA ASN A 96 -11.83 -23.07 26.65
C ASN A 96 -10.68 -24.07 26.50
N GLU A 97 -10.15 -24.23 25.28
CA GLU A 97 -9.00 -25.11 25.04
C GLU A 97 -7.72 -24.60 25.71
N ILE A 98 -7.47 -23.29 25.67
CA ILE A 98 -6.35 -22.65 26.39
C ILE A 98 -6.43 -22.95 27.89
N LEU A 99 -7.62 -22.81 28.48
CA LEU A 99 -7.85 -23.12 29.90
C LEU A 99 -7.66 -24.61 30.20
N ARG A 100 -8.19 -25.49 29.32
CA ARG A 100 -8.06 -26.95 29.46
C ARG A 100 -6.59 -27.41 29.43
N LYS A 101 -5.75 -26.74 28.62
CA LYS A 101 -4.30 -26.99 28.53
C LYS A 101 -3.52 -26.45 29.73
N GLY A 102 -4.15 -25.71 30.65
CA GLY A 102 -3.50 -25.16 31.84
C GLY A 102 -2.47 -24.08 31.52
N ILE A 103 -2.64 -23.35 30.41
CA ILE A 103 -1.74 -22.26 30.03
C ILE A 103 -1.80 -21.17 31.11
N ASN A 104 -0.64 -20.67 31.52
CA ASN A 104 -0.55 -19.67 32.59
C ASN A 104 -1.37 -18.41 32.25
N TYR A 105 -2.29 -18.05 33.15
CA TYR A 105 -3.20 -16.93 32.97
C TYR A 105 -2.50 -15.59 32.69
N HIS A 106 -1.33 -15.33 33.29
CA HIS A 106 -0.57 -14.11 33.02
C HIS A 106 -0.09 -14.02 31.56
N ILE A 107 0.23 -15.16 30.94
CA ILE A 107 0.60 -15.21 29.51
C ILE A 107 -0.63 -14.87 28.65
N ILE A 108 -1.80 -15.42 29.00
CA ILE A 108 -3.05 -15.15 28.27
C ILE A 108 -3.39 -13.66 28.32
N VAL A 109 -3.35 -13.05 29.52
CA VAL A 109 -3.61 -11.62 29.71
C VAL A 109 -2.59 -10.77 28.95
N GLN A 110 -1.31 -11.13 28.99
CA GLN A 110 -0.28 -10.41 28.24
C GLN A 110 -0.54 -10.47 26.73
N VAL A 111 -0.91 -11.63 26.20
CA VAL A 111 -1.22 -11.80 24.78
C VAL A 111 -2.44 -10.98 24.37
N LEU A 112 -3.52 -11.01 25.15
CA LEU A 112 -4.72 -10.21 24.91
C LEU A 112 -4.40 -8.71 24.90
N ASN A 113 -3.60 -8.24 25.87
CA ASN A 113 -3.17 -6.84 25.93
C ASN A 113 -2.33 -6.44 24.71
N ILE A 114 -1.47 -7.33 24.20
CA ILE A 114 -0.69 -7.07 22.99
C ILE A 114 -1.60 -7.04 21.75
N PHE A 115 -2.55 -7.98 21.63
CA PHE A 115 -3.51 -7.97 20.53
C PHE A 115 -4.34 -6.69 20.53
N GLU A 116 -4.85 -6.26 21.69
CA GLU A 116 -5.63 -5.02 21.79
C GLU A 116 -4.77 -3.79 21.47
N GLY A 117 -3.54 -3.70 21.99
CA GLY A 117 -2.64 -2.58 21.66
C GLY A 117 -2.30 -2.49 20.17
N ILE A 118 -2.06 -3.63 19.51
CA ILE A 118 -1.87 -3.71 18.05
C ILE A 118 -3.14 -3.22 17.33
N ARG A 119 -4.31 -3.68 17.76
CA ARG A 119 -5.60 -3.32 17.17
C ARG A 119 -5.91 -1.84 17.32
N GLU A 120 -5.71 -1.26 18.50
CA GLU A 120 -5.91 0.17 18.75
C GLU A 120 -5.03 1.03 17.85
N GLU A 121 -3.72 0.75 17.79
CA GLU A 121 -2.80 1.50 16.92
C GLU A 121 -3.18 1.34 15.44
N PHE A 122 -3.52 0.11 15.03
CA PHE A 122 -3.98 -0.20 13.69
C PHE A 122 -5.26 0.57 13.30
N LEU A 123 -6.29 0.53 14.15
CA LEU A 123 -7.57 1.20 13.93
C LEU A 123 -7.41 2.72 13.97
N PHE A 124 -6.62 3.26 14.89
CA PHE A 124 -6.35 4.69 15.02
C PHE A 124 -5.68 5.24 13.75
N LYS A 125 -4.59 4.63 13.29
CA LYS A 125 -3.94 5.04 12.03
C LYS A 125 -4.90 4.96 10.86
N LYS A 126 -5.64 3.85 10.75
CA LYS A 126 -6.64 3.69 9.68
C LYS A 126 -7.67 4.81 9.71
N TYR A 127 -8.20 5.15 10.89
CA TYR A 127 -9.17 6.24 11.04
C TYR A 127 -8.59 7.60 10.67
N LEU A 128 -7.36 7.91 11.11
CA LEU A 128 -6.68 9.16 10.76
C LEU A 128 -6.54 9.30 9.24
N TYR A 129 -6.03 8.27 8.56
CA TYR A 129 -5.79 8.35 7.12
C TYR A 129 -7.05 8.25 6.28
N GLN A 130 -8.06 7.48 6.71
CA GLN A 130 -9.32 7.37 5.96
C GLN A 130 -10.18 8.63 6.02
N ASN A 131 -10.08 9.41 7.10
CA ASN A 131 -10.82 10.67 7.25
C ASN A 131 -10.03 11.89 6.80
N GLN A 132 -8.74 11.73 6.47
CA GLN A 132 -7.93 12.82 5.96
C GLN A 132 -8.33 13.09 4.50
N LYS A 133 -9.02 14.21 4.29
CA LYS A 133 -9.29 14.69 2.93
C LYS A 133 -7.95 14.98 2.25
N PRO A 134 -7.79 14.62 0.96
CA PRO A 134 -6.58 14.99 0.23
C PRO A 134 -6.42 16.51 0.29
N SER A 135 -5.23 16.96 0.69
CA SER A 135 -4.78 18.35 0.54
C SER A 135 -5.08 18.83 -0.87
N LYS A 136 -5.42 20.12 -1.01
CA LYS A 136 -5.38 20.78 -2.30
C LYS A 136 -3.99 20.62 -2.92
N LEU A 137 -3.94 20.45 -4.23
CA LEU A 137 -2.75 20.46 -5.05
C LEU A 137 -2.75 21.77 -5.83
N VAL A 138 -1.77 22.63 -5.56
CA VAL A 138 -1.61 23.92 -6.23
C VAL A 138 -0.47 23.80 -7.24
N ILE A 139 -0.78 24.14 -8.49
CA ILE A 139 0.21 24.30 -9.57
C ILE A 139 0.43 25.80 -9.75
N SER A 140 1.58 26.28 -9.31
CA SER A 140 1.96 27.70 -9.44
C SER A 140 2.35 28.05 -10.88
N ARG A 141 2.46 29.35 -11.16
CA ARG A 141 2.91 29.88 -12.47
C ARG A 141 4.31 29.44 -12.90
N ASP A 142 5.18 29.11 -11.95
CA ASP A 142 6.51 28.53 -12.19
C ASP A 142 6.48 26.99 -12.23
N TYR A 143 5.29 26.39 -12.38
CA TYR A 143 5.05 24.95 -12.42
C TYR A 143 5.53 24.20 -11.17
N LYS A 144 5.57 24.84 -10.00
CA LYS A 144 5.76 24.11 -8.74
C LYS A 144 4.45 23.44 -8.36
N ILE A 145 4.56 22.21 -7.87
CA ILE A 145 3.44 21.42 -7.41
C ILE A 145 3.54 21.40 -5.89
N THR A 146 2.58 22.03 -5.21
CA THR A 146 2.59 22.18 -3.75
C THR A 146 1.31 21.68 -3.13
N LEU A 147 1.40 21.26 -1.86
CA LEU A 147 0.30 20.77 -1.04
C LEU A 147 0.14 21.73 0.15
N PRO A 148 -0.70 22.79 0.05
CA PRO A 148 -0.78 23.83 1.06
C PRO A 148 -1.23 23.32 2.43
N ASP A 149 -2.16 22.36 2.45
CA ASP A 149 -2.71 21.81 3.69
C ASP A 149 -1.70 20.91 4.42
N LEU A 150 -0.57 20.60 3.79
CA LEU A 150 0.57 19.85 4.36
C LEU A 150 1.78 20.77 4.54
N ASN A 151 1.56 21.97 5.07
CA ASN A 151 2.62 22.96 5.33
C ASN A 151 3.41 23.34 4.06
N ASN A 152 2.69 23.55 2.95
CA ASN A 152 3.24 23.90 1.64
C ASN A 152 4.30 22.92 1.10
N LEU A 153 4.13 21.63 1.37
CA LEU A 153 5.05 20.60 0.91
C LEU A 153 5.13 20.58 -0.63
N GLU A 154 6.35 20.55 -1.18
CA GLU A 154 6.58 20.61 -2.64
C GLU A 154 6.88 19.22 -3.22
N ILE A 155 6.11 18.79 -4.22
CA ILE A 155 6.40 17.59 -5.01
C ILE A 155 7.43 17.96 -6.08
N ARG A 156 8.70 17.72 -5.77
CA ARG A 156 9.83 18.04 -6.67
C ARG A 156 10.03 16.96 -7.74
N LEU A 157 9.69 17.30 -8.97
CA LEU A 157 9.86 16.44 -10.15
C LEU A 157 10.82 17.07 -11.16
N THR A 158 11.62 16.22 -11.83
CA THR A 158 12.40 16.65 -13.01
C THR A 158 11.45 17.11 -14.12
N PRO A 159 11.91 17.92 -15.10
CA PRO A 159 11.03 18.42 -16.15
C PRO A 159 10.25 17.31 -16.88
N LEU A 160 10.88 16.17 -17.17
CA LEU A 160 10.21 15.06 -17.87
C LEU A 160 9.17 14.36 -16.97
N PHE A 161 9.48 14.17 -15.68
CA PHE A 161 8.54 13.58 -14.74
C PHE A 161 7.35 14.52 -14.50
N LYS A 162 7.62 15.82 -14.43
CA LYS A 162 6.62 16.87 -14.27
C LYS A 162 5.69 16.95 -15.49
N THR A 163 6.22 16.83 -16.72
CA THR A 163 5.40 16.70 -17.93
C THR A 163 4.38 15.57 -17.81
N LEU A 164 4.85 14.36 -17.50
CA LEU A 164 3.97 13.19 -17.39
C LEU A 164 2.93 13.37 -16.27
N TYR A 165 3.35 13.95 -15.15
CA TYR A 165 2.47 14.17 -14.02
C TYR A 165 1.37 15.20 -14.32
N LEU A 166 1.73 16.35 -14.89
CA LEU A 166 0.77 17.39 -15.29
C LEU A 166 -0.21 16.88 -16.35
N PHE A 167 0.26 16.07 -17.28
CA PHE A 167 -0.60 15.38 -18.26
C PHE A 167 -1.71 14.59 -17.55
N PHE A 168 -1.39 13.70 -16.62
CA PHE A 168 -2.43 12.94 -15.91
C PHE A 168 -3.32 13.76 -14.98
N LEU A 169 -2.86 14.92 -14.51
CA LEU A 169 -3.74 15.87 -13.79
C LEU A 169 -4.78 16.50 -14.74
N ASN A 170 -4.40 16.77 -15.99
CA ASN A 170 -5.28 17.32 -17.02
C ASN A 170 -6.20 16.26 -17.65
N HIS A 171 -5.84 14.98 -17.55
CA HIS A 171 -6.59 13.83 -18.09
C HIS A 171 -7.20 12.96 -16.97
N PRO A 172 -8.19 13.45 -16.21
CA PRO A 172 -8.74 12.77 -15.02
C PRO A 172 -9.51 11.47 -15.34
N LYS A 173 -9.96 11.29 -16.59
CA LYS A 173 -10.57 10.03 -17.04
C LYS A 173 -9.52 8.92 -17.17
N GLY A 174 -8.25 9.29 -17.20
CA GLY A 174 -7.13 8.41 -17.44
C GLY A 174 -6.92 8.09 -18.91
N VAL A 175 -5.73 7.55 -19.21
CA VAL A 175 -5.28 7.22 -20.56
C VAL A 175 -4.65 5.83 -20.53
N LYS A 176 -5.00 4.96 -21.48
CA LYS A 176 -4.32 3.66 -21.60
C LYS A 176 -2.93 3.87 -22.19
N LEU A 177 -1.96 3.06 -21.79
CA LEU A 177 -0.58 3.18 -22.30
C LEU A 177 -0.50 3.16 -23.83
N LYS A 178 -1.31 2.30 -24.48
CA LYS A 178 -1.34 2.19 -25.94
C LYS A 178 -1.87 3.45 -26.66
N ASP A 179 -2.70 4.24 -25.97
CA ASP A 179 -3.33 5.46 -26.51
C ASP A 179 -2.46 6.70 -26.17
N LEU A 180 -1.39 6.54 -25.37
CA LEU A 180 -0.53 7.65 -24.96
C LEU A 180 0.23 8.29 -26.13
N VAL A 181 0.47 7.52 -27.19
CA VAL A 181 1.11 7.99 -28.43
C VAL A 181 0.32 9.11 -29.11
N ASP A 182 -1.01 9.08 -28.99
CA ASP A 182 -1.89 10.09 -29.58
C ASP A 182 -1.76 11.47 -28.91
N PHE A 183 -1.13 11.51 -27.73
CA PHE A 183 -0.87 12.73 -26.95
C PHE A 183 0.59 13.19 -27.03
N SER A 184 1.38 12.66 -27.97
CA SER A 184 2.81 12.98 -28.13
C SER A 184 3.06 14.48 -28.30
N ASP A 185 2.20 15.18 -29.05
CA ASP A 185 2.34 16.61 -29.30
C ASP A 185 2.11 17.43 -28.02
N GLU A 186 1.02 17.15 -27.29
CA GLU A 186 0.70 17.77 -25.99
C GLU A 186 1.85 17.60 -24.97
N LEU A 187 2.36 16.36 -24.84
CA LEU A 187 3.47 16.04 -23.96
C LEU A 187 4.75 16.77 -24.38
N THR A 188 5.00 16.89 -25.67
CA THR A 188 6.17 17.58 -26.23
C THR A 188 6.11 19.08 -25.97
N GLU A 189 4.97 19.72 -26.18
CA GLU A 189 4.76 21.15 -25.91
C GLU A 189 4.91 21.46 -24.42
N THR A 190 4.32 20.64 -23.56
CA THR A 190 4.45 20.75 -22.11
C THR A 190 5.92 20.60 -21.69
N TYR A 191 6.63 19.60 -22.22
CA TYR A 191 8.05 19.38 -21.89
C TYR A 191 8.96 20.52 -22.36
N LYS A 192 8.73 21.06 -23.56
CA LYS A 192 9.46 22.23 -24.08
C LYS A 192 9.28 23.45 -23.18
N THR A 193 8.07 23.66 -22.67
CA THR A 193 7.75 24.76 -21.76
C THR A 193 8.48 24.63 -20.41
N LEU A 194 8.50 23.41 -19.85
CA LEU A 194 9.17 23.11 -18.59
C LEU A 194 10.70 23.10 -18.69
N SER A 195 11.24 22.81 -19.87
CA SER A 195 12.67 22.58 -20.09
C SER A 195 13.24 23.50 -21.15
N ARG A 196 13.25 24.81 -20.87
CA ARG A 196 13.71 25.89 -21.77
C ARG A 196 15.13 25.70 -22.36
N LYS A 197 15.98 24.88 -21.74
CA LYS A 197 17.37 24.61 -22.19
C LYS A 197 17.52 23.31 -23.01
N VAL A 198 16.46 22.50 -23.15
CA VAL A 198 16.56 21.23 -23.88
C VAL A 198 16.48 21.48 -25.38
N ASN A 199 17.43 20.90 -26.12
CA ASN A 199 17.40 20.87 -27.59
C ASN A 199 16.11 20.20 -28.08
N LYS A 200 15.44 20.83 -29.05
CA LYS A 200 14.19 20.35 -29.67
C LYS A 200 14.23 18.87 -30.05
N LYS A 201 15.31 18.41 -30.70
CA LYS A 201 15.48 17.01 -31.12
C LYS A 201 15.51 16.06 -29.92
N LYS A 202 16.22 16.45 -28.86
CA LYS A 202 16.31 15.66 -27.62
C LYS A 202 14.99 15.67 -26.84
N ALA A 203 14.19 16.74 -26.94
CA ALA A 203 12.84 16.74 -26.37
C ALA A 203 11.95 15.70 -27.07
N GLU A 204 11.93 15.72 -28.40
CA GLU A 204 11.14 14.81 -29.22
C GLU A 204 11.57 13.35 -29.03
N GLU A 205 12.87 13.07 -28.91
CA GLU A 205 13.38 11.72 -28.59
C GLU A 205 12.92 11.22 -27.21
N ASN A 206 12.99 12.06 -26.17
CA ASN A 206 12.55 11.68 -24.82
C ASN A 206 11.05 11.38 -24.78
N ILE A 207 10.23 12.19 -25.45
CA ILE A 207 8.79 11.98 -25.50
C ILE A 207 8.44 10.76 -26.34
N ARG A 208 9.10 10.57 -27.50
CA ARG A 208 8.90 9.37 -28.34
C ARG A 208 9.18 8.09 -27.56
N ASP A 209 10.26 8.04 -26.79
CA ASP A 209 10.54 6.88 -25.93
C ASP A 209 9.51 6.74 -24.79
N LEU A 210 9.07 7.86 -24.20
CA LEU A 210 8.08 7.87 -23.12
C LEU A 210 6.71 7.31 -23.55
N VAL A 211 6.24 7.68 -24.73
CA VAL A 211 4.91 7.29 -25.24
C VAL A 211 4.91 5.95 -25.98
N ASN A 212 6.09 5.36 -26.22
CA ASN A 212 6.20 4.08 -26.91
C ASN A 212 5.67 2.94 -26.03
N PRO A 213 4.56 2.26 -26.41
CA PRO A 213 3.97 1.20 -25.61
C PRO A 213 4.85 -0.06 -25.50
N PHE A 214 5.84 -0.21 -26.39
CA PHE A 214 6.81 -1.31 -26.37
C PHE A 214 8.07 -0.97 -25.55
N SER A 215 8.21 0.28 -25.09
CA SER A 215 9.32 0.70 -24.23
C SER A 215 8.95 0.58 -22.75
N ASN A 216 9.94 0.28 -21.91
CA ASN A 216 9.79 0.33 -20.46
C ASN A 216 9.81 1.76 -19.90
N SER A 217 10.00 2.77 -20.77
CA SER A 217 10.17 4.15 -20.37
C SER A 217 9.02 4.64 -19.49
N PHE A 218 7.77 4.57 -19.96
CA PHE A 218 6.61 4.98 -19.17
C PHE A 218 6.59 4.36 -17.76
N SER A 219 6.71 3.03 -17.70
CA SER A 219 6.64 2.26 -16.45
C SER A 219 7.73 2.67 -15.46
N GLU A 220 8.96 2.89 -15.93
CA GLU A 220 10.06 3.41 -15.10
C GLU A 220 9.78 4.80 -14.56
N LYS A 221 9.29 5.71 -15.41
CA LYS A 221 9.05 7.11 -15.03
C LYS A 221 7.87 7.21 -14.06
N LYS A 222 6.78 6.47 -14.31
CA LYS A 222 5.66 6.27 -13.37
C LYS A 222 6.16 5.76 -12.03
N ALA A 223 6.95 4.68 -12.01
CA ALA A 223 7.47 4.11 -10.76
C ALA A 223 8.35 5.10 -9.98
N LYS A 224 9.19 5.87 -10.68
CA LYS A 224 10.03 6.91 -10.06
C LYS A 224 9.20 8.08 -9.50
N ILE A 225 8.19 8.56 -10.23
CA ILE A 225 7.25 9.59 -9.76
C ILE A 225 6.53 9.10 -8.50
N ASN A 226 5.92 7.92 -8.56
CA ASN A 226 5.19 7.35 -7.44
C ASN A 226 6.10 7.18 -6.22
N ARG A 227 7.35 6.73 -6.41
CA ARG A 227 8.32 6.61 -5.32
C ARG A 227 8.66 7.96 -4.67
N ILE A 228 8.83 9.02 -5.46
CA ILE A 228 9.06 10.37 -4.92
C ILE A 228 7.89 10.80 -4.04
N ILE A 229 6.66 10.62 -4.52
CA ILE A 229 5.43 11.01 -3.81
C ILE A 229 5.23 10.16 -2.55
N ILE A 230 5.40 8.84 -2.64
CA ILE A 230 5.29 7.91 -1.50
C ILE A 230 6.33 8.23 -0.43
N ASN A 231 7.58 8.50 -0.81
CA ASN A 231 8.63 8.86 0.15
C ASN A 231 8.34 10.21 0.82
N LEU A 232 7.67 11.12 0.11
CA LEU A 232 7.34 12.46 0.61
C LEU A 232 6.13 12.45 1.55
N LEU A 233 5.10 11.65 1.25
CA LEU A 233 3.79 11.70 1.92
C LEU A 233 3.51 10.48 2.82
N GLY A 234 4.28 9.41 2.69
CA GLY A 234 3.88 8.09 3.19
C GLY A 234 2.90 7.40 2.25
N LYS A 235 2.76 6.08 2.40
CA LYS A 235 1.92 5.26 1.50
C LYS A 235 0.45 5.68 1.57
N GLU A 236 -0.02 5.98 2.76
CA GLU A 236 -1.41 6.23 3.09
C GLU A 236 -1.93 7.52 2.44
N LEU A 237 -1.17 8.62 2.54
CA LEU A 237 -1.55 9.91 1.96
C LEU A 237 -1.23 10.03 0.46
N SER A 238 -0.26 9.25 -0.03
CA SER A 238 0.16 9.32 -1.44
C SER A 238 -0.90 8.81 -2.43
N SER A 239 -1.84 7.97 -1.97
CA SER A 239 -2.82 7.27 -2.81
C SER A 239 -3.63 8.20 -3.73
N ALA A 240 -3.95 9.42 -3.27
CA ALA A 240 -4.66 10.42 -4.07
C ALA A 240 -3.80 11.11 -5.13
N TYR A 241 -2.46 11.09 -4.99
CA TYR A 241 -1.52 11.88 -5.78
C TYR A 241 -0.66 11.07 -6.74
N ILE A 242 -0.59 9.74 -6.58
CA ILE A 242 0.20 8.88 -7.48
C ILE A 242 -0.49 8.66 -8.82
N ILE A 243 0.30 8.31 -9.84
CA ILE A 243 -0.23 7.77 -11.10
C ILE A 243 -0.56 6.30 -10.84
N ASP A 244 -1.85 6.00 -10.77
CA ASP A 244 -2.41 4.67 -10.52
C ASP A 244 -2.86 4.00 -11.82
N GLY A 245 -2.95 2.67 -11.82
CA GLY A 245 -3.35 1.86 -12.98
C GLY A 245 -2.41 0.68 -13.23
N ASN A 246 -2.97 -0.36 -13.88
CA ASN A 246 -2.30 -1.59 -14.26
C ASN A 246 -2.10 -1.67 -15.78
N PRO A 247 -1.14 -2.48 -16.27
CA PRO A 247 -1.02 -2.77 -17.70
C PRO A 247 -2.34 -3.31 -18.28
N GLY A 248 -2.86 -2.64 -19.30
CA GLY A 248 -4.16 -2.96 -19.93
C GLY A 248 -5.30 -2.05 -19.50
N ASP A 249 -5.18 -1.40 -18.34
CA ASP A 249 -6.14 -0.43 -17.82
C ASP A 249 -5.74 1.01 -18.15
N VAL A 250 -6.62 1.94 -17.78
CA VAL A 250 -6.31 3.37 -17.82
C VAL A 250 -5.38 3.74 -16.68
N PHE A 251 -4.38 4.57 -16.96
CA PHE A 251 -3.56 5.22 -15.95
C PHE A 251 -4.15 6.60 -15.61
N LYS A 252 -4.22 6.96 -14.33
CA LYS A 252 -4.78 8.25 -13.88
C LYS A 252 -4.26 8.64 -12.51
N ILE A 253 -4.45 9.91 -12.14
CA ILE A 253 -4.26 10.38 -10.76
C ILE A 253 -5.64 10.51 -10.11
N ASN A 254 -5.83 9.89 -8.95
CA ASN A 254 -7.14 9.78 -8.28
C ASN A 254 -7.49 11.01 -7.42
N ILE A 255 -7.10 12.21 -7.87
CA ILE A 255 -7.45 13.47 -7.20
C ILE A 255 -8.65 14.12 -7.90
N SER A 256 -9.63 14.57 -7.12
CA SER A 256 -10.78 15.29 -7.67
C SER A 256 -10.37 16.68 -8.16
N LYS A 257 -10.89 17.11 -9.32
CA LYS A 257 -10.63 18.45 -9.89
C LYS A 257 -10.85 19.60 -8.90
N LYS A 258 -11.81 19.47 -7.97
CA LYS A 258 -12.08 20.48 -6.93
C LYS A 258 -10.92 20.71 -5.95
N HIS A 259 -9.98 19.77 -5.89
CA HIS A 259 -8.77 19.85 -5.08
C HIS A 259 -7.54 20.21 -5.92
N ILE A 260 -7.69 20.52 -7.20
CA ILE A 260 -6.59 21.04 -8.04
C ILE A 260 -6.83 22.54 -8.22
N ASP A 261 -5.89 23.35 -7.75
CA ASP A 261 -5.84 24.78 -8.06
C ASP A 261 -4.73 25.00 -9.09
N ASN A 262 -5.14 25.24 -10.33
CA ASN A 262 -4.21 25.47 -11.44
C ASN A 262 -4.09 26.97 -11.69
N GLN A 263 -2.95 27.55 -11.30
CA GLN A 263 -2.66 28.98 -11.46
C GLN A 263 -1.85 29.26 -12.73
N LEU A 264 -1.73 28.28 -13.63
CA LEU A 264 -1.22 28.52 -14.97
C LEU A 264 -2.24 29.40 -15.70
N ASN A 265 -1.84 30.63 -16.03
CA ASN A 265 -2.68 31.52 -16.83
C ASN A 265 -2.95 30.82 -18.18
N MET A 266 -4.19 30.43 -18.42
CA MET A 266 -4.73 30.25 -19.78
C MET A 266 -5.46 31.52 -20.17
#